data_AF-A0A1M7DJD1-F1
#
_entry.id   AF-A0A1M7DJD1-F1
#
_cell.length_a   1.000
_cell.length_b   1.000
_cell.length_c   1.000
_cell.angle_alpha   90.00
_cell.angle_beta   90.00
_cell.angle_gamma   90.00
#
_symmetry.space_group_name_H-M   'P 1'
#
loop_
_entity.id
_entity.type
_entity.pdbx_description
1 polymer ?
#
loop_
_entity_poly.entity_id
_entity_poly.type
_entity_poly.pdbx_seq_one_letter_code
_entity_poly.pdbx_strand_id
1 'polypeptide(L)'
;MWLTGFDVPCLDAIYIDKPIQQHSLIQTISRVNRTFAGKDKGIVVDYIGIKRKMNLALKQYGAGSEQNVEDITAAITEFRNHLDLLDKLMYKFDASAYFKSAGNGAELKKLDCLKQAQEFVQTTKEKETRFMGLAKRLKAAYDICVGNEGITQTERDRAHFYFAIRSILHKLTKGNAPDTAQMNARVREMIASALQSEGVEDVLQLSDAEADQAKQNIFDDEYLQHINRIKLPNTKIKLLQMLLQKAIGQIRKVNKVKGVNFTQKMQQLVEQYNDRTEQDILKSEVYEEMAETLTDMIVQVRKAFTEGEEKGLSFEETAFYDILKSLCVKYHFTYPEDKLIALSKRVKILVDEQAAYPDWDKRDDIKSALKVDLIILLDEFGYPPVERDEVYGEIFEQAENFKKNL
;
A
#
# COMPACT_ATOMS: atom_id res chain seq x y z
N MET A 1 16.59 30.21 32.30
CA MET A 1 16.58 30.45 33.77
C MET A 1 15.90 29.32 34.55
N TRP A 2 15.18 28.38 33.91
CA TRP A 2 14.44 27.30 34.61
C TRP A 2 15.07 25.91 34.42
N LEU A 3 16.39 25.84 34.19
CA LEU A 3 17.10 24.58 33.92
C LEU A 3 17.58 23.89 35.21
N THR A 4 17.60 24.60 36.34
CA THR A 4 17.87 24.08 37.68
C THR A 4 16.74 24.48 38.63
N GLY A 5 16.34 23.59 39.55
CA GLY A 5 15.37 23.89 40.63
C GLY A 5 13.87 23.96 40.29
N PHE A 6 13.48 24.11 39.02
CA PHE A 6 12.06 24.15 38.62
C PHE A 6 11.44 22.73 38.53
N ASP A 7 10.28 22.47 39.13
CA ASP A 7 9.65 21.13 39.18
C ASP A 7 8.14 21.22 38.92
N VAL A 8 7.68 20.62 37.81
CA VAL A 8 6.27 20.63 37.39
C VAL A 8 5.89 19.23 36.93
N PRO A 9 5.17 18.44 37.76
CA PRO A 9 4.85 17.04 37.45
C PRO A 9 4.05 16.85 36.15
N CYS A 10 3.14 17.78 35.83
CA CYS A 10 2.32 17.77 34.61
C CYS A 10 3.04 18.24 33.34
N LEU A 11 4.37 18.45 33.38
CA LEU A 11 5.14 18.86 32.22
C LEU A 11 5.42 17.66 31.29
N ASP A 12 4.73 17.60 30.15
CA ASP A 12 4.78 16.44 29.26
C ASP A 12 5.77 16.56 28.11
N ALA A 13 6.05 17.77 27.63
CA ALA A 13 6.93 17.99 26.49
C ALA A 13 7.97 19.09 26.76
N ILE A 14 9.19 18.89 26.24
CA ILE A 14 10.25 19.89 26.25
C ILE A 14 10.86 20.03 24.85
N TYR A 15 10.97 21.27 24.40
CA TYR A 15 11.55 21.63 23.11
C TYR A 15 12.96 22.18 23.33
N ILE A 16 13.96 21.58 22.69
CA ILE A 16 15.37 21.91 22.87
C ILE A 16 15.91 22.49 21.57
N ASP A 17 16.17 23.80 21.62
CA ASP A 17 16.81 24.58 20.54
C ASP A 17 18.10 25.26 21.03
N LYS A 18 18.65 24.79 22.15
CA LYS A 18 19.88 25.33 22.75
C LYS A 18 20.93 24.24 22.90
N PRO A 19 22.19 24.47 22.52
CA PRO A 19 23.26 23.51 22.76
C PRO A 19 23.51 23.36 24.26
N ILE A 20 23.00 22.27 24.84
CA ILE A 20 23.21 21.88 26.24
C ILE A 20 24.14 20.66 26.26
N GLN A 21 25.02 20.57 27.27
CA GLN A 21 26.05 19.52 27.36
C GLN A 21 26.04 18.83 28.73
N GLN A 22 26.45 17.55 28.74
CA GLN A 22 26.74 16.77 29.95
C GLN A 22 25.63 16.82 31.02
N HIS A 23 25.97 17.20 32.26
CA HIS A 23 25.06 17.23 33.42
C HIS A 23 23.81 18.09 33.19
N SER A 24 23.96 19.23 32.51
CA SER A 24 22.86 20.14 32.21
C SER A 24 21.84 19.48 31.28
N LEU A 25 22.28 18.57 30.39
CA LEU A 25 21.40 17.87 29.46
C LEU A 25 20.52 16.84 30.17
N ILE A 26 21.12 16.03 31.04
CA ILE A 26 20.40 15.03 31.84
C ILE A 26 19.39 15.71 32.77
N GLN A 27 19.79 16.79 33.45
CA GLN A 27 18.91 17.58 34.31
C GLN A 27 17.76 18.24 33.54
N THR A 28 17.98 18.58 32.27
CA THR A 28 16.94 19.19 31.43
C THR A 28 15.92 18.15 30.99
N ILE A 29 16.37 16.97 30.57
CA ILE A 29 15.50 15.88 30.10
C ILE A 29 14.76 15.20 31.27
N SER A 30 15.37 15.08 32.44
CA SER A 30 14.73 14.46 33.60
C SER A 30 13.49 15.21 34.11
N ARG A 31 13.29 16.46 33.68
CA ARG A 31 12.14 17.29 34.06
C ARG A 31 10.82 16.76 33.52
N VAL A 32 10.82 16.23 32.30
CA VAL A 32 9.62 15.66 31.69
C VAL A 32 9.35 14.23 32.17
N ASN A 33 10.25 13.63 32.97
CA ASN A 33 10.15 12.26 33.46
C ASN A 33 9.46 12.14 34.85
N ARG A 34 8.75 13.19 35.29
CA ARG A 34 7.90 13.13 36.49
C ARG A 34 6.59 12.41 36.17
N THR A 35 6.17 11.50 37.05
CA THR A 35 4.90 10.77 36.94
C THR A 35 3.72 11.68 37.28
N PHE A 36 2.67 11.67 36.46
CA PHE A 36 1.43 12.44 36.66
C PHE A 36 0.23 11.67 36.10
N ALA A 37 -0.95 11.83 36.70
CA ALA A 37 -2.16 11.12 36.25
C ALA A 37 -2.55 11.56 34.82
N GLY A 38 -2.69 10.60 33.91
CA GLY A 38 -2.96 10.87 32.48
C GLY A 38 -1.72 11.09 31.61
N LYS A 39 -0.52 10.94 32.19
CA LYS A 39 0.76 11.08 31.48
C LYS A 39 1.51 9.75 31.43
N ASP A 40 1.62 9.19 30.22
CA ASP A 40 2.32 7.92 30.00
C ASP A 40 3.83 8.08 29.80
N LYS A 41 4.29 9.22 29.26
CA LYS A 41 5.69 9.46 28.90
C LYS A 41 6.05 10.94 28.83
N GLY A 42 7.32 11.25 29.01
CA GLY A 42 7.89 12.56 28.69
C GLY A 42 8.39 12.62 27.24
N ILE A 43 8.07 13.70 26.53
CA ILE A 43 8.45 13.93 25.13
C ILE A 43 9.56 14.96 25.08
N VAL A 44 10.67 14.63 24.41
CA VAL A 44 11.77 15.56 24.13
C VAL A 44 11.82 15.80 22.63
N VAL A 45 11.60 17.05 22.22
CA VAL A 45 11.67 17.49 20.82
C VAL A 45 13.00 18.21 20.61
N ASP A 46 13.85 17.64 19.75
CA ASP A 46 15.22 18.09 19.51
C ASP A 46 15.36 18.71 18.13
N TYR A 47 15.74 19.99 18.07
CA TYR A 47 15.97 20.73 16.82
C TYR A 47 17.45 20.76 16.39
N ILE A 48 18.38 20.35 17.26
CA ILE A 48 19.82 20.59 17.09
C ILE A 48 20.66 19.29 17.07
N GLY A 49 20.05 18.12 17.27
CA GLY A 49 20.71 16.82 17.22
C GLY A 49 21.49 16.45 18.49
N ILE A 50 20.89 16.63 19.67
CA ILE A 50 21.48 16.27 20.96
C ILE A 50 21.62 14.76 21.20
N LYS A 51 21.03 13.86 20.39
CA LYS A 51 21.07 12.40 20.59
C LYS A 51 22.48 11.86 20.88
N ARG A 52 23.49 12.31 20.13
CA ARG A 52 24.89 11.88 20.32
C ARG A 52 25.47 12.36 21.66
N LYS A 53 25.18 13.61 22.05
CA LYS A 53 25.61 14.20 23.33
C LYS A 53 24.88 13.58 24.51
N MET A 54 23.61 13.21 24.33
CA MET A 54 22.80 12.49 25.31
C MET A 54 23.38 11.11 25.58
N ASN A 55 23.67 10.32 24.54
CA ASN A 55 24.30 9.01 24.69
C ASN A 55 25.67 9.11 25.39
N LEU A 56 26.45 10.15 25.09
CA LEU A 56 27.74 10.40 25.73
C LEU A 56 27.58 10.75 27.21
N ALA A 57 26.60 11.60 27.55
CA ALA A 57 26.29 11.98 28.93
C ALA A 57 25.75 10.79 29.73
N LEU A 58 24.87 9.97 29.15
CA LEU A 58 24.35 8.75 29.79
C LEU A 58 25.47 7.74 30.06
N LYS A 59 26.45 7.57 29.16
CA LYS A 59 27.63 6.72 29.41
C LYS A 59 28.49 7.22 30.58
N GLN A 60 28.57 8.53 30.79
CA GLN A 60 29.41 9.14 31.83
C GLN A 60 28.77 9.10 33.23
N TYR A 61 27.42 9.09 33.30
CA TYR A 61 26.66 9.06 34.57
C TYR A 61 26.00 7.69 34.86
N GLY A 62 26.02 6.77 33.90
CA GLY A 62 25.47 5.43 34.01
C GLY A 62 26.40 4.45 34.74
N ALA A 63 26.77 4.74 35.98
CA ALA A 63 27.37 3.74 36.89
C ALA A 63 26.32 2.76 37.47
N GLY A 64 25.19 2.56 36.78
CA GLY A 64 24.05 1.81 37.29
C GLY A 64 23.02 1.36 36.26
N SER A 65 23.39 1.19 34.98
CA SER A 65 22.51 0.53 34.01
C SER A 65 23.29 -0.35 33.05
N GLU A 66 23.75 -1.49 33.54
CA GLU A 66 24.24 -2.60 32.69
C GLU A 66 23.20 -2.96 31.62
N GLN A 67 21.90 -2.85 31.94
CA GLN A 67 20.77 -3.07 31.03
C GLN A 67 20.81 -2.23 29.74
N ASN A 68 21.16 -0.94 29.78
CA ASN A 68 21.17 -0.10 28.57
C ASN A 68 22.36 -0.40 27.64
N VAL A 69 23.47 -0.90 28.18
CA VAL A 69 24.65 -1.28 27.38
C VAL A 69 24.44 -2.68 26.80
N GLU A 70 23.88 -3.59 27.60
CA GLU A 70 23.45 -4.93 27.17
C GLU A 70 22.45 -4.85 26.01
N ASP A 71 21.42 -3.99 26.11
CA ASP A 71 20.42 -3.79 25.06
C ASP A 71 21.03 -3.31 23.73
N ILE A 72 22.06 -2.44 23.79
CA ILE A 72 22.74 -1.97 22.58
C ILE A 72 23.63 -3.06 21.98
N THR A 73 24.33 -3.84 22.80
CA THR A 73 25.14 -4.97 22.31
C THR A 73 24.26 -6.09 21.72
N ALA A 74 23.11 -6.35 22.32
CA ALA A 74 22.09 -7.25 21.79
C ALA A 74 21.54 -6.73 20.46
N ALA A 75 21.23 -5.42 20.36
CA ALA A 75 20.78 -4.81 19.12
C ALA A 75 21.83 -4.86 17.99
N ILE A 76 23.12 -4.68 18.30
CA ILE A 76 24.22 -4.83 17.32
C ILE A 76 24.32 -6.29 16.85
N THR A 77 24.16 -7.24 17.77
CA THR A 77 24.17 -8.67 17.45
C THR A 77 23.00 -9.02 16.53
N GLU A 78 21.80 -8.56 16.86
CA GLU A 78 20.61 -8.74 16.01
C GLU A 78 20.75 -8.06 14.65
N PHE A 79 21.34 -6.86 14.60
CA PHE A 79 21.65 -6.17 13.36
C PHE A 79 22.56 -7.02 12.47
N ARG A 80 23.66 -7.55 13.01
CA ARG A 80 24.60 -8.41 12.27
C ARG A 80 23.97 -9.73 11.83
N ASN A 81 23.17 -10.36 12.70
CA ASN A 81 22.45 -11.59 12.36
C ASN A 81 21.50 -11.37 11.17
N HIS A 82 20.72 -10.30 11.20
CA HIS A 82 19.81 -9.98 10.10
C HIS A 82 20.53 -9.57 8.82
N LEU A 83 21.67 -8.87 8.94
CA LEU A 83 22.51 -8.51 7.81
C LEU A 83 23.09 -9.77 7.13
N ASP A 84 23.60 -10.72 7.92
CA ASP A 84 24.12 -12.01 7.42
C ASP A 84 23.02 -12.86 6.79
N LEU A 85 21.82 -12.89 7.37
CA LEU A 85 20.67 -13.59 6.77
C LEU A 85 20.25 -12.99 5.43
N LEU A 86 20.34 -11.66 5.26
CA LEU A 86 20.09 -10.99 3.99
C LEU A 86 21.20 -11.26 2.97
N ASP A 87 22.47 -11.21 3.40
CA ASP A 87 23.62 -11.58 2.56
C ASP A 87 23.48 -13.03 2.05
N LYS A 88 23.05 -13.96 2.92
CA LYS A 88 22.75 -15.37 2.55
C LYS A 88 21.55 -15.51 1.64
N LEU A 89 20.53 -14.66 1.75
CA LEU A 89 19.41 -14.67 0.81
C LEU A 89 19.84 -14.16 -0.58
N MET A 90 20.77 -13.22 -0.59
CA MET A 90 21.25 -12.50 -1.78
C MET A 90 22.55 -13.06 -2.37
N TYR A 91 23.07 -14.19 -1.88
CA TYR A 91 24.38 -14.73 -2.25
C TYR A 91 24.60 -14.98 -3.75
N LYS A 92 23.53 -15.30 -4.50
CA LYS A 92 23.56 -15.52 -5.95
C LYS A 92 23.51 -14.22 -6.76
N PHE A 93 23.31 -13.06 -6.12
CA PHE A 93 23.21 -11.76 -6.76
C PHE A 93 24.53 -10.99 -6.64
N ASP A 94 25.05 -10.47 -7.76
CA ASP A 94 26.26 -9.65 -7.75
C ASP A 94 25.94 -8.18 -7.44
N ALA A 95 26.20 -7.76 -6.20
CA ALA A 95 26.05 -6.38 -5.77
C ALA A 95 27.31 -5.51 -6.03
N SER A 96 28.33 -6.02 -6.74
CA SER A 96 29.59 -5.31 -6.98
C SER A 96 29.38 -3.94 -7.65
N ALA A 97 28.44 -3.85 -8.59
CA ALA A 97 28.12 -2.60 -9.28
C ALA A 97 27.62 -1.51 -8.33
N TYR A 98 26.96 -1.87 -7.23
CA TYR A 98 26.49 -0.92 -6.22
C TYR A 98 27.63 -0.35 -5.37
N PHE A 99 28.53 -1.22 -4.90
CA PHE A 99 29.57 -0.84 -3.94
C PHE A 99 30.87 -0.33 -4.57
N LYS A 100 31.23 -0.81 -5.77
CA LYS A 100 32.52 -0.51 -6.43
C LYS A 100 32.45 0.62 -7.46
N SER A 101 31.26 1.08 -7.83
CA SER A 101 31.10 2.15 -8.83
C SER A 101 31.52 3.51 -8.25
N ALA A 102 32.47 4.15 -8.93
CA ALA A 102 32.98 5.48 -8.64
C ALA A 102 33.19 6.28 -9.93
N GLY A 103 33.05 7.61 -9.87
CA GLY A 103 33.20 8.52 -11.01
C GLY A 103 31.90 8.82 -11.77
N ASN A 104 32.02 9.45 -12.94
CA ASN A 104 30.87 9.84 -13.78
C ASN A 104 30.09 8.61 -14.23
N GLY A 105 28.76 8.64 -14.03
CA GLY A 105 27.86 7.52 -14.36
C GLY A 105 27.79 6.41 -13.30
N ALA A 106 28.43 6.60 -12.13
CA ALA A 106 28.30 5.67 -11.02
C ALA A 106 26.86 5.57 -10.50
N GLU A 107 26.11 6.69 -10.45
CA GLU A 107 24.71 6.71 -10.03
C GLU A 107 23.83 5.80 -10.90
N LEU A 108 24.00 5.86 -12.23
CA LEU A 108 23.26 5.03 -13.17
C LEU A 108 23.55 3.54 -12.96
N LYS A 109 24.81 3.17 -12.72
CA LYS A 109 25.20 1.78 -12.44
C LYS A 109 24.65 1.28 -11.10
N LYS A 110 24.62 2.14 -10.07
CA LYS A 110 24.01 1.81 -8.77
C LYS A 110 22.51 1.62 -8.91
N LEU A 111 21.86 2.48 -9.67
CA LEU A 111 20.44 2.41 -9.96
C LEU A 111 20.10 1.13 -10.72
N ASP A 112 20.80 0.80 -11.80
CA ASP A 112 20.60 -0.45 -12.54
C ASP A 112 20.84 -1.69 -11.65
N CYS A 113 21.85 -1.65 -10.79
CA CYS A 113 22.08 -2.71 -9.79
C CYS A 113 20.91 -2.86 -8.81
N LEU A 114 20.29 -1.76 -8.37
CA LEU A 114 19.11 -1.82 -7.50
C LEU A 114 17.91 -2.44 -8.22
N LYS A 115 17.71 -2.12 -9.51
CA LYS A 115 16.64 -2.71 -10.33
C LYS A 115 16.81 -4.22 -10.48
N GLN A 116 18.02 -4.67 -10.80
CA GLN A 116 18.32 -6.09 -10.90
C GLN A 116 18.21 -6.80 -9.54
N ALA A 117 18.59 -6.13 -8.44
CA ALA A 117 18.45 -6.68 -7.10
C ALA A 117 16.97 -6.84 -6.71
N GLN A 118 16.12 -5.87 -7.05
CA GLN A 118 14.68 -5.96 -6.87
C GLN A 118 14.10 -7.14 -7.65
N GLU A 119 14.42 -7.23 -8.94
CA GLU A 119 13.98 -8.31 -9.83
C GLU A 119 14.37 -9.69 -9.27
N PHE A 120 15.60 -9.79 -8.75
CA PHE A 120 16.08 -11.00 -8.09
C PHE A 120 15.33 -11.32 -6.78
N VAL A 121 14.91 -10.32 -6.00
CA VAL A 121 14.11 -10.57 -4.79
C VAL A 121 12.69 -11.01 -5.14
N GLN A 122 12.12 -10.48 -6.24
CA GLN A 122 10.75 -10.77 -6.70
C GLN A 122 10.59 -12.11 -7.43
N THR A 123 11.67 -12.88 -7.59
CA THR A 123 11.64 -14.18 -8.30
C THR A 123 10.59 -15.14 -7.73
N THR A 124 10.40 -15.16 -6.40
CA THR A 124 9.33 -15.93 -5.76
C THR A 124 8.69 -15.13 -4.63
N LYS A 125 7.40 -15.38 -4.38
CA LYS A 125 6.67 -14.72 -3.28
C LYS A 125 7.25 -15.05 -1.91
N GLU A 126 7.74 -16.27 -1.71
CA GLU A 126 8.40 -16.68 -0.48
C GLU A 126 9.69 -15.88 -0.23
N LYS A 127 10.50 -15.70 -1.28
CA LYS A 127 11.74 -14.93 -1.21
C LYS A 127 11.47 -13.44 -0.97
N GLU A 128 10.49 -12.86 -1.67
CA GLU A 128 10.03 -11.48 -1.45
C GLU A 128 9.57 -11.29 0.00
N THR A 129 8.71 -12.19 0.49
CA THR A 129 8.16 -12.12 1.86
C THR A 129 9.26 -12.26 2.91
N ARG A 130 10.19 -13.21 2.73
CA ARG A 130 11.32 -13.43 3.62
C ARG A 130 12.26 -12.23 3.62
N PHE A 131 12.60 -11.68 2.46
CA PHE A 131 13.40 -10.46 2.34
C PHE A 131 12.74 -9.29 3.08
N MET A 132 11.45 -9.05 2.84
CA MET A 132 10.70 -7.97 3.48
C MET A 132 10.61 -8.15 5.01
N GLY A 133 10.50 -9.38 5.51
CA GLY A 133 10.54 -9.67 6.94
C GLY A 133 11.91 -9.37 7.56
N LEU A 134 12.99 -9.86 6.94
CA LEU A 134 14.37 -9.66 7.41
C LEU A 134 14.78 -8.19 7.35
N ALA A 135 14.51 -7.50 6.24
CA ALA A 135 14.84 -6.08 6.08
C ALA A 135 14.07 -5.19 7.06
N LYS A 136 12.84 -5.57 7.46
CA LYS A 136 12.08 -4.87 8.52
C LYS A 136 12.79 -4.96 9.87
N ARG A 137 13.23 -6.16 10.25
CA ARG A 137 13.91 -6.41 11.53
C ARG A 137 15.30 -5.78 11.55
N LEU A 138 16.03 -5.85 10.42
CA LEU A 138 17.30 -5.14 10.25
C LEU A 138 17.13 -3.63 10.48
N LYS A 139 16.07 -3.02 9.92
CA LYS A 139 15.79 -1.59 10.11
C LYS A 139 15.54 -1.26 11.59
N ALA A 140 14.71 -2.05 12.26
CA ALA A 140 14.43 -1.84 13.69
C ALA A 140 15.71 -1.94 14.54
N ALA A 141 16.56 -2.93 14.29
CA ALA A 141 17.85 -3.07 14.97
C ALA A 141 18.81 -1.92 14.64
N TYR A 142 18.86 -1.50 13.36
CA TYR A 142 19.67 -0.38 12.92
C TYR A 142 19.29 0.91 13.66
N ASP A 143 18.01 1.21 13.82
CA ASP A 143 17.51 2.48 14.42
C ASP A 143 17.91 2.65 15.89
N ILE A 144 18.01 1.53 16.60
CA ILE A 144 18.54 1.46 17.96
C ILE A 144 20.06 1.71 17.96
N CYS A 145 20.76 1.17 16.96
CA CYS A 145 22.22 1.27 16.85
C CYS A 145 22.73 2.58 16.20
N VAL A 146 21.89 3.35 15.49
CA VAL A 146 22.27 4.61 14.83
C VAL A 146 22.70 5.63 15.89
N GLY A 147 24.02 5.74 16.06
CA GLY A 147 24.67 6.61 17.04
C GLY A 147 25.79 5.95 17.84
N ASN A 148 25.97 4.63 17.74
CA ASN A 148 27.08 3.91 18.37
C ASN A 148 28.22 3.63 17.37
N GLU A 149 29.46 3.54 17.87
CA GLU A 149 30.67 3.23 17.07
C GLU A 149 30.80 1.74 16.74
N GLY A 150 29.94 0.88 17.30
CA GLY A 150 30.01 -0.57 17.12
C GLY A 150 29.63 -1.10 15.73
N ILE A 151 29.07 -0.26 14.84
CA ILE A 151 28.75 -0.60 13.44
C ILE A 151 29.73 0.10 12.50
N THR A 152 30.43 -0.70 11.70
CA THR A 152 31.39 -0.25 10.69
C THR A 152 30.70 0.43 9.50
N GLN A 153 31.42 1.28 8.77
CA GLN A 153 30.85 1.97 7.61
C GLN A 153 30.39 0.98 6.52
N THR A 154 31.12 -0.12 6.33
CA THR A 154 30.78 -1.17 5.36
C THR A 154 29.46 -1.88 5.72
N GLU A 155 29.23 -2.17 6.99
CA GLU A 155 27.96 -2.71 7.47
C GLU A 155 26.80 -1.73 7.25
N ARG A 156 27.02 -0.43 7.45
CA ARG A 156 26.02 0.61 7.18
C ARG A 156 25.68 0.69 5.70
N ASP A 157 26.68 0.66 4.82
CA ASP A 157 26.48 0.74 3.37
C ASP A 157 25.69 -0.47 2.87
N ARG A 158 25.96 -1.69 3.39
CA ARG A 158 25.15 -2.88 3.10
C ARG A 158 23.72 -2.78 3.62
N ALA A 159 23.55 -2.30 4.85
CA ALA A 159 22.21 -2.10 5.40
C ALA A 159 21.40 -1.10 4.55
N HIS A 160 22.03 -0.01 4.12
CA HIS A 160 21.41 0.98 3.23
C HIS A 160 21.05 0.42 1.85
N PHE A 161 21.86 -0.48 1.29
CA PHE A 161 21.52 -1.21 0.07
C PHE A 161 20.22 -2.02 0.24
N TYR A 162 20.09 -2.79 1.33
CA TYR A 162 18.86 -3.55 1.60
C TYR A 162 17.66 -2.66 1.92
N PHE A 163 17.85 -1.53 2.60
CA PHE A 163 16.78 -0.56 2.81
C PHE A 163 16.30 0.07 1.51
N ALA A 164 17.20 0.32 0.55
CA ALA A 164 16.82 0.82 -0.77
C ALA A 164 15.94 -0.18 -1.52
N ILE A 165 16.34 -1.45 -1.59
CA ILE A 165 15.53 -2.51 -2.23
C ILE A 165 14.17 -2.64 -1.52
N ARG A 166 14.16 -2.68 -0.18
CA ARG A 166 12.93 -2.74 0.61
C ARG A 166 12.00 -1.56 0.30
N SER A 167 12.55 -0.35 0.21
CA SER A 167 11.77 0.86 -0.07
C SER A 167 11.10 0.79 -1.44
N ILE A 168 11.85 0.39 -2.47
CA ILE A 168 11.34 0.18 -3.83
C ILE A 168 10.22 -0.88 -3.83
N LEU A 169 10.47 -2.06 -3.25
CA LEU A 169 9.49 -3.14 -3.13
C LEU A 169 8.23 -2.72 -2.36
N HIS A 170 8.39 -1.93 -1.30
CA HIS A 170 7.26 -1.44 -0.53
C HIS A 170 6.41 -0.45 -1.34
N LYS A 171 7.05 0.47 -2.07
CA LYS A 171 6.34 1.42 -2.94
C LYS A 171 5.54 0.67 -4.02
N LEU A 172 6.12 -0.38 -4.59
CA LEU A 172 5.48 -1.30 -5.55
C LEU A 172 4.39 -2.22 -4.96
N THR A 173 4.23 -2.29 -3.63
CA THR A 173 3.22 -3.19 -3.03
C THR A 173 2.13 -2.46 -2.28
N LYS A 174 2.44 -1.33 -1.63
CA LYS A 174 1.52 -0.63 -0.73
C LYS A 174 1.36 0.86 -1.02
N GLY A 175 1.98 1.38 -2.08
CA GLY A 175 1.85 2.77 -2.50
C GLY A 175 2.66 3.78 -1.69
N ASN A 176 2.67 3.65 -0.35
CA ASN A 176 3.38 4.56 0.54
C ASN A 176 4.67 3.93 1.07
N ALA A 177 5.83 4.51 0.74
CA ALA A 177 7.10 4.05 1.28
C ALA A 177 7.16 4.30 2.80
N PRO A 178 7.45 3.29 3.64
CA PRO A 178 7.67 3.49 5.06
C PRO A 178 9.01 4.19 5.20
N ASP A 179 8.91 5.50 5.38
CA ASP A 179 9.88 6.31 6.08
C ASP A 179 11.21 6.53 5.35
N THR A 180 11.22 7.56 4.51
CA THR A 180 12.43 8.06 3.82
C THR A 180 13.33 8.90 4.74
N ALA A 181 12.87 9.26 5.94
CA ALA A 181 13.51 10.26 6.81
C ALA A 181 14.93 9.86 7.25
N GLN A 182 15.19 8.57 7.48
CA GLN A 182 16.48 8.06 7.98
C GLN A 182 17.40 7.51 6.88
N MET A 183 17.01 7.59 5.61
CA MET A 183 17.88 7.25 4.49
C MET A 183 18.78 8.44 4.15
N ASN A 184 20.04 8.17 3.80
CA ASN A 184 20.94 9.19 3.26
C ASN A 184 20.24 9.91 2.09
N ALA A 185 20.31 11.24 2.04
CA ALA A 185 19.63 12.05 1.01
C ALA A 185 19.92 11.53 -0.41
N ARG A 186 21.18 11.17 -0.67
CA ARG A 186 21.63 10.56 -1.94
C ARG A 186 20.95 9.23 -2.28
N VAL A 187 20.63 8.40 -1.28
CA VAL A 187 19.94 7.12 -1.51
C VAL A 187 18.46 7.36 -1.79
N ARG A 188 17.84 8.37 -1.16
CA ARG A 188 16.46 8.77 -1.50
C ARG A 188 16.35 9.27 -2.92
N GLU A 189 17.27 10.14 -3.35
CA GLU A 189 17.34 10.64 -4.72
C GLU A 189 17.52 9.49 -5.71
N MET A 190 18.44 8.56 -5.44
CA MET A 190 18.60 7.37 -6.28
C MET A 190 17.33 6.51 -6.36
N ILE A 191 16.58 6.37 -5.27
CA ILE A 191 15.30 5.65 -5.26
C ILE A 191 14.25 6.40 -6.07
N ALA A 192 14.12 7.71 -5.89
CA ALA A 192 13.20 8.54 -6.66
C ALA A 192 13.49 8.43 -8.17
N SER A 193 14.76 8.57 -8.56
CA SER A 193 15.19 8.41 -9.96
C SER A 193 14.97 6.99 -10.50
N ALA A 194 15.15 5.94 -9.68
CA ALA A 194 14.88 4.56 -10.08
C ALA A 194 13.39 4.35 -10.40
N LEU A 195 12.52 4.89 -9.54
CA LEU A 195 11.07 4.80 -9.67
C LEU A 195 10.53 5.64 -10.83
N GLN A 196 11.09 6.82 -11.08
CA GLN A 196 10.79 7.64 -12.27
C GLN A 196 11.13 6.89 -13.55
N SER A 197 12.32 6.30 -13.60
CA SER A 197 12.79 5.56 -14.76
C SER A 197 11.97 4.28 -15.05
N GLU A 198 11.22 3.76 -14.07
CA GLU A 198 10.37 2.58 -14.20
C GLU A 198 8.89 2.92 -14.45
N GLY A 199 8.53 4.22 -14.56
CA GLY A 199 7.13 4.65 -14.73
C GLY A 199 6.26 4.36 -13.50
N VAL A 200 6.88 4.20 -12.33
CA VAL A 200 6.21 3.86 -11.06
C VAL A 200 5.72 5.12 -10.36
N GLU A 201 6.40 6.26 -10.54
CA GLU A 201 5.91 7.53 -9.98
C GLU A 201 4.55 7.92 -10.53
N ASP A 202 4.27 7.70 -11.82
CA ASP A 202 2.95 8.00 -12.40
C ASP A 202 1.84 7.15 -11.76
N VAL A 203 2.10 5.86 -11.47
CA VAL A 203 1.15 5.00 -10.73
C VAL A 203 0.85 5.55 -9.35
N LEU A 204 1.85 6.16 -8.70
CA LEU A 204 1.77 6.57 -7.31
C LEU A 204 1.26 8.00 -7.13
N GLN A 205 1.56 8.92 -8.06
CA GLN A 205 1.03 10.28 -8.04
C GLN A 205 -0.48 10.32 -8.28
N LEU A 206 -1.04 9.30 -8.96
CA LEU A 206 -2.48 9.06 -9.06
C LEU A 206 -3.17 8.78 -7.70
N SER A 207 -2.45 8.74 -6.57
CA SER A 207 -3.03 8.30 -5.28
C SER A 207 -3.85 9.33 -4.52
N ASP A 208 -3.64 10.65 -4.65
CA ASP A 208 -4.22 11.56 -3.64
C ASP A 208 -4.85 12.89 -4.13
N ALA A 209 -4.68 13.33 -5.37
CA ALA A 209 -5.23 14.64 -5.80
C ALA A 209 -6.02 14.64 -7.12
N GLU A 210 -5.83 13.64 -7.99
CA GLU A 210 -6.36 13.68 -9.37
C GLU A 210 -7.44 12.62 -9.66
N ALA A 211 -7.80 11.82 -8.65
CA ALA A 211 -8.80 10.76 -8.79
C ALA A 211 -10.19 11.27 -9.21
N ASP A 212 -10.50 12.55 -8.99
CA ASP A 212 -11.78 13.14 -9.40
C ASP A 212 -11.81 13.63 -10.85
N GLN A 213 -10.66 13.97 -11.46
CA GLN A 213 -10.59 14.30 -12.90
C GLN A 213 -10.35 13.05 -13.77
N ALA A 214 -9.84 11.97 -13.20
CA ALA A 214 -9.56 10.70 -13.89
C ALA A 214 -10.78 9.76 -14.02
N LYS A 215 -12.02 10.26 -13.93
CA LYS A 215 -13.22 9.43 -14.19
C LYS A 215 -13.33 8.97 -15.67
N GLN A 216 -12.44 9.37 -16.58
CA GLN A 216 -12.43 8.93 -17.99
C GLN A 216 -11.10 8.44 -18.59
N ASN A 217 -9.95 8.51 -17.90
CA ASN A 217 -8.65 8.00 -18.39
C ASN A 217 -8.17 6.82 -17.53
N ILE A 218 -8.95 5.74 -17.47
CA ILE A 218 -8.79 4.82 -16.35
C ILE A 218 -7.40 4.17 -16.33
N PHE A 219 -6.75 3.87 -17.48
CA PHE A 219 -5.29 3.79 -17.62
C PHE A 219 -4.94 3.92 -19.11
N ASP A 220 -4.34 5.04 -19.51
CA ASP A 220 -4.10 5.36 -20.92
C ASP A 220 -3.32 4.27 -21.66
N ASP A 221 -3.63 4.06 -22.94
CA ASP A 221 -2.96 3.07 -23.79
C ASP A 221 -1.45 3.34 -23.88
N GLU A 222 -1.05 4.60 -23.78
CA GLU A 222 0.36 5.02 -23.69
C GLU A 222 1.05 4.45 -22.45
N TYR A 223 0.35 4.36 -21.31
CA TYR A 223 0.88 3.81 -20.08
C TYR A 223 1.06 2.28 -20.17
N LEU A 224 0.08 1.57 -20.74
CA LEU A 224 0.21 0.13 -21.01
C LEU A 224 1.37 -0.16 -21.98
N GLN A 225 1.57 0.70 -22.99
CA GLN A 225 2.73 0.62 -23.88
C GLN A 225 4.05 0.85 -23.13
N HIS A 226 4.08 1.78 -22.18
CA HIS A 226 5.26 2.01 -21.33
C HIS A 226 5.58 0.77 -20.48
N ILE A 227 4.58 0.18 -19.81
CA ILE A 227 4.76 -1.07 -19.05
C ILE A 227 5.27 -2.20 -19.94
N ASN A 228 4.76 -2.31 -21.16
CA ASN A 228 5.18 -3.33 -22.11
C ASN A 228 6.64 -3.19 -22.58
N ARG A 229 7.25 -2.00 -22.47
CA ARG A 229 8.67 -1.77 -22.78
C ARG A 229 9.61 -2.13 -21.64
N ILE A 230 9.10 -2.39 -20.44
CA ILE A 230 9.91 -2.74 -19.26
C ILE A 230 10.55 -4.12 -19.47
N LYS A 231 11.88 -4.16 -19.42
CA LYS A 231 12.68 -5.39 -19.63
C LYS A 231 12.78 -6.31 -18.40
N LEU A 232 12.16 -5.91 -17.30
CA LEU A 232 12.20 -6.59 -16.00
C LEU A 232 10.85 -7.32 -15.78
N PRO A 233 10.79 -8.65 -15.99
CA PRO A 233 9.51 -9.38 -16.05
C PRO A 233 8.74 -9.41 -14.72
N ASN A 234 9.41 -9.68 -13.60
CA ASN A 234 8.75 -9.72 -12.29
C ASN A 234 8.23 -8.32 -11.91
N THR A 235 9.03 -7.30 -12.19
CA THR A 235 8.65 -5.89 -12.02
C THR A 235 7.42 -5.53 -12.86
N LYS A 236 7.43 -5.89 -14.15
CA LYS A 236 6.32 -5.69 -15.08
C LYS A 236 5.02 -6.31 -14.55
N ILE A 237 5.07 -7.56 -14.13
CA ILE A 237 3.91 -8.27 -13.57
C ILE A 237 3.38 -7.57 -12.32
N LYS A 238 4.26 -7.11 -11.43
CA LYS A 238 3.84 -6.39 -10.22
C LYS A 238 3.12 -5.09 -10.55
N LEU A 239 3.64 -4.34 -11.52
CA LEU A 239 3.00 -3.09 -11.98
C LEU A 239 1.62 -3.36 -12.59
N LEU A 240 1.50 -4.40 -13.43
CA LEU A 240 0.22 -4.82 -13.98
C LEU A 240 -0.77 -5.25 -12.88
N GLN A 241 -0.30 -5.99 -11.86
CA GLN A 241 -1.13 -6.35 -10.70
C GLN A 241 -1.62 -5.11 -9.94
N MET A 242 -0.74 -4.12 -9.69
CA MET A 242 -1.12 -2.87 -9.04
C MET A 242 -2.15 -2.10 -9.84
N LEU A 243 -1.92 -1.96 -11.14
CA LEU A 243 -2.81 -1.27 -12.07
C LEU A 243 -4.18 -1.96 -12.07
N LEU A 244 -4.20 -3.27 -12.27
CA LEU A 244 -5.42 -4.06 -12.25
C LEU A 244 -6.16 -3.94 -10.90
N GLN A 245 -5.45 -4.01 -9.77
CA GLN A 245 -6.04 -3.82 -8.45
C GLN A 245 -6.68 -2.43 -8.29
N LYS A 246 -6.05 -1.38 -8.84
CA LYS A 246 -6.64 -0.03 -8.88
C LYS A 246 -7.87 0.04 -9.78
N ALA A 247 -7.79 -0.54 -10.98
CA ALA A 247 -8.91 -0.62 -11.92
C ALA A 247 -10.14 -1.31 -11.28
N ILE A 248 -9.89 -2.44 -10.62
CA ILE A 248 -10.90 -3.20 -9.88
C ILE A 248 -11.40 -2.39 -8.67
N GLY A 249 -10.52 -1.63 -8.00
CA GLY A 249 -10.92 -0.72 -6.93
C GLY A 249 -11.92 0.33 -7.41
N GLN A 250 -11.66 0.97 -8.55
CA GLN A 250 -12.57 1.95 -9.14
C GLN A 250 -13.88 1.31 -9.58
N ILE A 251 -13.84 0.16 -10.26
CA ILE A 251 -15.07 -0.51 -10.70
C ILE A 251 -15.88 -0.97 -9.51
N ARG A 252 -15.25 -1.39 -8.40
CA ARG A 252 -15.94 -1.84 -7.18
C ARG A 252 -16.69 -0.72 -6.48
N LYS A 253 -16.23 0.54 -6.57
CA LYS A 253 -16.98 1.70 -6.04
C LYS A 253 -18.31 1.90 -6.76
N VAL A 254 -18.34 1.57 -8.06
CA VAL A 254 -19.50 1.79 -8.92
C VAL A 254 -20.35 0.52 -9.06
N ASN A 255 -19.75 -0.66 -9.16
CA ASN A 255 -20.41 -1.93 -9.39
C ASN A 255 -19.71 -3.02 -8.57
N LYS A 256 -20.31 -3.33 -7.41
CA LYS A 256 -19.75 -4.29 -6.46
C LYS A 256 -19.65 -5.69 -7.06
N VAL A 257 -20.67 -6.14 -7.80
CA VAL A 257 -20.72 -7.48 -8.39
C VAL A 257 -19.57 -7.71 -9.36
N LYS A 258 -19.39 -6.80 -10.33
CA LYS A 258 -18.25 -6.87 -11.27
C LYS A 258 -16.92 -6.74 -10.53
N GLY A 259 -16.81 -5.83 -9.57
CA GLY A 259 -15.59 -5.66 -8.76
C GLY A 259 -15.18 -6.95 -8.02
N VAL A 260 -16.13 -7.65 -7.40
CA VAL A 260 -15.88 -8.93 -6.72
C VAL A 260 -15.45 -10.01 -7.71
N ASN A 261 -16.15 -10.13 -8.85
CA ASN A 261 -15.82 -11.12 -9.88
C ASN A 261 -14.40 -10.92 -10.45
N PHE A 262 -14.02 -9.67 -10.78
CA PHE A 262 -12.66 -9.38 -11.23
C PHE A 262 -11.62 -9.60 -10.12
N THR A 263 -11.95 -9.31 -8.87
CA THR A 263 -11.06 -9.59 -7.73
C THR A 263 -10.76 -11.08 -7.62
N GLN A 264 -11.78 -11.94 -7.72
CA GLN A 264 -11.61 -13.39 -7.67
C GLN A 264 -10.77 -13.91 -8.83
N LYS A 265 -11.03 -13.46 -10.07
CA LYS A 265 -10.23 -13.83 -11.25
C LYS A 265 -8.76 -13.40 -11.10
N MET A 266 -8.52 -12.18 -10.63
CA MET A 266 -7.17 -11.69 -10.36
C MET A 266 -6.48 -12.54 -9.28
N GLN A 267 -7.17 -12.88 -8.20
CA GLN A 267 -6.61 -13.72 -7.13
C GLN A 267 -6.22 -15.11 -7.64
N GLN A 268 -7.08 -15.76 -8.42
CA GLN A 268 -6.79 -17.07 -9.03
C GLN A 268 -5.54 -17.00 -9.92
N LEU A 269 -5.42 -15.97 -10.75
CA LEU A 269 -4.26 -15.78 -11.63
C LEU A 269 -2.98 -15.55 -10.83
N VAL A 270 -3.06 -14.75 -9.75
CA VAL A 270 -1.93 -14.50 -8.85
C VAL A 270 -1.55 -15.75 -8.07
N GLU A 271 -2.49 -16.59 -7.67
CA GLU A 271 -2.22 -17.85 -6.99
C GLU A 271 -1.48 -18.82 -7.93
N GLN A 272 -1.99 -19.00 -9.15
CA GLN A 272 -1.31 -19.76 -10.21
C GLN A 272 0.11 -19.21 -10.50
N TYR A 273 0.29 -17.89 -10.43
CA TYR A 273 1.62 -17.29 -10.53
C TYR A 273 2.55 -17.66 -9.37
N ASN A 274 2.03 -17.69 -8.15
CA ASN A 274 2.83 -17.92 -6.96
C ASN A 274 3.20 -19.40 -6.78
N ASP A 275 2.36 -20.32 -7.27
CA ASP A 275 2.54 -21.77 -7.17
C ASP A 275 3.54 -22.35 -8.19
N ARG A 276 4.26 -21.48 -8.91
CA ARG A 276 5.28 -21.88 -9.89
C ARG A 276 6.45 -22.61 -9.23
N THR A 277 6.87 -23.71 -9.83
CA THR A 277 8.05 -24.46 -9.36
C THR A 277 9.34 -23.76 -9.85
N GLU A 278 10.48 -23.93 -9.18
CA GLU A 278 11.77 -23.35 -9.61
C GLU A 278 12.16 -23.66 -11.08
N GLN A 279 11.61 -24.73 -11.65
CA GLN A 279 11.79 -25.12 -13.05
C GLN A 279 11.01 -24.25 -14.06
N ASP A 280 9.88 -23.66 -13.64
CA ASP A 280 9.06 -22.77 -14.48
C ASP A 280 9.61 -21.34 -14.54
N ILE A 281 10.35 -20.94 -13.50
CA ILE A 281 11.01 -19.63 -13.36
C ILE A 281 12.04 -19.38 -14.50
N LEU A 282 12.59 -20.45 -15.10
CA LEU A 282 13.60 -20.35 -16.15
C LEU A 282 13.00 -20.15 -17.55
N LYS A 283 11.68 -20.26 -17.71
CA LYS A 283 11.01 -20.10 -19.00
C LYS A 283 10.45 -18.66 -19.13
N SER A 284 11.08 -17.87 -20.00
CA SER A 284 10.64 -16.50 -20.31
C SER A 284 9.16 -16.43 -20.74
N GLU A 285 8.68 -17.48 -21.40
CA GLU A 285 7.30 -17.62 -21.90
C GLU A 285 6.25 -17.49 -20.78
N VAL A 286 6.52 -18.01 -19.59
CA VAL A 286 5.56 -18.01 -18.47
C VAL A 286 5.37 -16.60 -17.87
N TYR A 287 6.38 -15.75 -18.00
CA TYR A 287 6.28 -14.35 -17.60
C TYR A 287 5.48 -13.52 -18.62
N GLU A 288 5.72 -13.78 -19.90
CA GLU A 288 5.06 -13.10 -21.00
C GLU A 288 3.57 -13.44 -21.05
N GLU A 289 3.22 -14.72 -20.94
CA GLU A 289 1.84 -15.20 -20.88
C GLU A 289 1.05 -14.58 -19.72
N MET A 290 1.66 -14.46 -18.54
CA MET A 290 0.99 -13.77 -17.42
C MET A 290 0.83 -12.27 -17.69
N ALA A 291 1.86 -11.62 -18.23
CA ALA A 291 1.78 -10.20 -18.54
C ALA A 291 0.66 -9.92 -19.56
N GLU A 292 0.52 -10.77 -20.57
CA GLU A 292 -0.58 -10.74 -21.53
C GLU A 292 -1.92 -10.96 -20.84
N THR A 293 -2.06 -12.00 -20.03
CA THR A 293 -3.32 -12.31 -19.31
C THR A 293 -3.75 -11.17 -18.39
N LEU A 294 -2.81 -10.54 -17.68
CA LEU A 294 -3.10 -9.36 -16.86
C LEU A 294 -3.51 -8.16 -17.72
N THR A 295 -2.84 -7.94 -18.84
CA THR A 295 -3.16 -6.86 -19.78
C THR A 295 -4.57 -7.04 -20.35
N ASP A 296 -4.92 -8.25 -20.77
CA ASP A 296 -6.26 -8.59 -21.25
C ASP A 296 -7.32 -8.37 -20.18
N MET A 297 -7.01 -8.72 -18.92
CA MET A 297 -7.94 -8.46 -17.81
C MET A 297 -8.13 -6.97 -17.56
N ILE A 298 -7.08 -6.14 -17.70
CA ILE A 298 -7.17 -4.68 -17.62
C ILE A 298 -8.08 -4.15 -18.74
N VAL A 299 -7.93 -4.65 -19.96
CA VAL A 299 -8.79 -4.28 -21.10
C VAL A 299 -10.25 -4.69 -20.84
N GLN A 300 -10.49 -5.88 -20.28
CA GLN A 300 -11.83 -6.32 -19.89
C GLN A 300 -12.46 -5.43 -18.83
N VAL A 301 -11.68 -5.00 -17.81
CA VAL A 301 -12.16 -4.05 -16.81
C VAL A 301 -12.49 -2.71 -17.46
N ARG A 302 -11.64 -2.20 -18.37
CA ARG A 302 -11.90 -0.96 -19.12
C ARG A 302 -13.19 -1.06 -19.95
N LYS A 303 -13.40 -2.16 -20.66
CA LYS A 303 -14.63 -2.40 -21.42
C LYS A 303 -15.85 -2.45 -20.52
N ALA A 304 -15.73 -3.04 -19.33
CA ALA A 304 -16.83 -3.10 -18.37
C ALA A 304 -17.29 -1.72 -17.86
N PHE A 305 -16.44 -0.67 -17.96
CA PHE A 305 -16.85 0.72 -17.73
C PHE A 305 -17.68 1.27 -18.91
N THR A 306 -17.33 0.97 -20.16
CA THR A 306 -18.03 1.52 -21.35
C THR A 306 -19.26 0.72 -21.77
N GLU A 307 -19.39 -0.54 -21.34
CA GLU A 307 -20.52 -1.43 -21.65
C GLU A 307 -21.90 -0.83 -21.31
N GLY A 308 -21.98 0.01 -20.27
CA GLY A 308 -23.23 0.69 -19.89
C GLY A 308 -23.66 1.73 -20.91
N GLU A 309 -22.71 2.49 -21.46
CA GLU A 309 -22.96 3.55 -22.44
C GLU A 309 -23.49 2.97 -23.76
N GLU A 310 -22.97 1.81 -24.20
CA GLU A 310 -23.47 1.10 -25.38
C GLU A 310 -24.94 0.69 -25.24
N LYS A 311 -25.41 0.46 -24.00
CA LYS A 311 -26.79 0.10 -23.68
C LYS A 311 -27.67 1.30 -23.31
N GLY A 312 -27.13 2.52 -23.39
CA GLY A 312 -27.82 3.74 -22.97
C GLY A 312 -28.18 3.77 -21.48
N LEU A 313 -27.37 3.10 -20.65
CA LEU A 313 -27.46 3.07 -19.19
C LEU A 313 -26.36 3.96 -18.60
N SER A 314 -26.67 4.68 -17.53
CA SER A 314 -25.63 5.35 -16.74
C SER A 314 -24.76 4.31 -16.01
N PHE A 315 -23.59 4.75 -15.52
CA PHE A 315 -22.71 3.92 -14.68
C PHE A 315 -23.45 3.30 -13.47
N GLU A 316 -24.34 4.07 -12.84
CA GLU A 316 -25.12 3.62 -11.68
C GLU A 316 -26.21 2.62 -12.09
N GLU A 317 -26.90 2.88 -13.20
CA GLU A 317 -27.95 2.00 -13.73
C GLU A 317 -27.37 0.65 -14.17
N THR A 318 -26.15 0.66 -14.70
CA THR A 318 -25.42 -0.55 -15.09
C THR A 318 -25.11 -1.45 -13.90
N ALA A 319 -24.84 -0.87 -12.72
CA ALA A 319 -24.61 -1.64 -11.51
C ALA A 319 -25.87 -2.38 -11.05
N PHE A 320 -27.04 -1.70 -11.06
CA PHE A 320 -28.31 -2.35 -10.74
C PHE A 320 -28.68 -3.41 -11.79
N TYR A 321 -28.44 -3.14 -13.07
CA TYR A 321 -28.63 -4.11 -14.14
C TYR A 321 -27.80 -5.39 -13.91
N ASP A 322 -26.52 -5.24 -13.58
CA ASP A 322 -25.63 -6.38 -13.35
C ASP A 322 -26.03 -7.19 -12.11
N ILE A 323 -26.52 -6.55 -11.04
CA ILE A 323 -27.09 -7.21 -9.87
C ILE A 323 -28.31 -8.05 -10.28
N LEU A 324 -29.30 -7.42 -10.92
CA LEU A 324 -30.53 -8.10 -11.35
C LEU A 324 -30.23 -9.26 -12.31
N LYS A 325 -29.27 -9.08 -13.22
CA LYS A 325 -28.82 -10.13 -14.14
C LYS A 325 -28.09 -11.27 -13.42
N SER A 326 -27.25 -10.96 -12.44
CA SER A 326 -26.55 -11.98 -11.65
C SER A 326 -27.54 -12.86 -10.88
N LEU A 327 -28.63 -12.28 -10.39
CA LEU A 327 -29.72 -12.98 -9.71
C LEU A 327 -30.53 -13.85 -10.69
N CYS A 328 -30.80 -13.37 -11.93
CA CYS A 328 -31.40 -14.21 -12.98
C CYS A 328 -30.57 -15.49 -13.24
N VAL A 329 -29.24 -15.35 -13.32
CA VAL A 329 -28.33 -16.48 -13.52
C VAL A 329 -28.32 -17.41 -12.32
N LYS A 330 -28.20 -16.87 -11.10
CA LYS A 330 -28.17 -17.65 -9.85
C LYS A 330 -29.42 -18.53 -9.70
N TYR A 331 -30.59 -17.98 -10.01
CA TYR A 331 -31.87 -18.66 -9.88
C TYR A 331 -32.37 -19.30 -11.18
N HIS A 332 -31.52 -19.35 -12.22
CA HIS A 332 -31.76 -20.08 -13.47
C HIS A 332 -33.08 -19.71 -14.19
N PHE A 333 -33.44 -18.42 -14.20
CA PHE A 333 -34.59 -17.93 -14.96
C PHE A 333 -34.19 -16.93 -16.03
N THR A 334 -34.97 -16.89 -17.10
CA THR A 334 -34.81 -15.96 -18.21
C THR A 334 -35.75 -14.79 -18.04
N TYR A 335 -35.21 -13.58 -18.17
CA TYR A 335 -35.97 -12.34 -18.11
C TYR A 335 -35.54 -11.42 -19.26
N PRO A 336 -36.48 -10.80 -20.01
CA PRO A 336 -36.14 -10.03 -21.20
C PRO A 336 -35.16 -8.88 -20.91
N GLU A 337 -34.15 -8.72 -21.76
CA GLU A 337 -33.10 -7.71 -21.57
C GLU A 337 -33.65 -6.28 -21.60
N ASP A 338 -34.61 -6.01 -22.48
CA ASP A 338 -35.29 -4.69 -22.56
C ASP A 338 -36.00 -4.34 -21.24
N LYS A 339 -36.61 -5.33 -20.59
CA LYS A 339 -37.26 -5.13 -19.30
C LYS A 339 -36.26 -4.97 -18.16
N LEU A 340 -35.11 -5.65 -18.19
CA LEU A 340 -34.01 -5.43 -17.23
C LEU A 340 -33.48 -4.00 -17.29
N ILE A 341 -33.29 -3.47 -18.49
CA ILE A 341 -32.79 -2.10 -18.70
C ILE A 341 -33.79 -1.11 -18.10
N ALA A 342 -35.08 -1.23 -18.44
CA ALA A 342 -36.13 -0.36 -17.92
C ALA A 342 -36.27 -0.47 -16.39
N LEU A 343 -36.20 -1.71 -15.86
CA LEU A 343 -36.26 -1.99 -14.43
C LEU A 343 -35.10 -1.32 -13.69
N SER A 344 -33.87 -1.42 -14.22
CA SER A 344 -32.67 -0.86 -13.60
C SER A 344 -32.72 0.67 -13.52
N LYS A 345 -33.26 1.33 -14.57
CA LYS A 345 -33.50 2.79 -14.56
C LYS A 345 -34.52 3.19 -13.49
N ARG A 346 -35.58 2.40 -13.32
CA ARG A 346 -36.61 2.70 -12.32
C ARG A 346 -36.12 2.44 -10.89
N VAL A 347 -35.34 1.38 -10.67
CA VAL A 347 -34.67 1.09 -9.40
C VAL A 347 -33.75 2.25 -9.01
N LYS A 348 -32.99 2.79 -9.96
CA LYS A 348 -32.12 3.94 -9.72
C LYS A 348 -32.89 5.15 -9.18
N ILE A 349 -33.99 5.53 -9.84
CA ILE A 349 -34.84 6.66 -9.41
C ILE A 349 -35.35 6.44 -8.00
N LEU A 350 -35.84 5.23 -7.70
CA LEU A 350 -36.34 4.86 -6.37
C LEU A 350 -35.25 4.97 -5.30
N VAL A 351 -34.06 4.44 -5.58
CA VAL A 351 -32.91 4.53 -4.66
C VAL A 351 -32.48 5.97 -4.45
N ASP A 352 -32.41 6.80 -5.50
CA ASP A 352 -32.02 8.20 -5.40
C ASP A 352 -33.01 9.03 -4.56
N GLU A 353 -34.31 8.77 -4.70
CA GLU A 353 -35.37 9.41 -3.91
C GLU A 353 -35.23 9.10 -2.41
N GLN A 354 -34.99 7.83 -2.07
CA GLN A 354 -34.86 7.39 -0.67
C GLN A 354 -33.47 7.75 -0.07
N ALA A 355 -32.43 7.75 -0.88
CA ALA A 355 -31.06 8.08 -0.47
C ALA A 355 -30.78 9.60 -0.44
N ALA A 356 -31.78 10.44 -0.75
CA ALA A 356 -31.72 11.89 -0.59
C ALA A 356 -31.74 12.34 0.88
N TYR A 357 -32.26 11.50 1.78
CA TYR A 357 -32.35 11.81 3.20
C TYR A 357 -31.01 11.58 3.95
N PRO A 358 -30.67 12.42 4.95
CA PRO A 358 -29.52 12.19 5.81
C PRO A 358 -29.63 10.88 6.61
N ASP A 359 -28.50 10.17 6.79
CA ASP A 359 -28.40 8.89 7.52
C ASP A 359 -29.45 7.83 7.07
N TRP A 360 -29.84 7.84 5.79
CA TRP A 360 -30.83 6.91 5.23
C TRP A 360 -30.44 5.44 5.42
N ASP A 361 -29.14 5.14 5.47
CA ASP A 361 -28.54 3.82 5.68
C ASP A 361 -28.71 3.29 7.12
N LYS A 362 -29.08 4.14 8.08
CA LYS A 362 -29.32 3.76 9.49
C LYS A 362 -30.79 3.81 9.89
N ARG A 363 -31.64 4.32 9.01
CA ARG A 363 -33.06 4.57 9.27
C ARG A 363 -33.92 3.39 8.83
N ASP A 364 -34.45 2.66 9.81
CA ASP A 364 -35.27 1.46 9.57
C ASP A 364 -36.59 1.77 8.83
N ASP A 365 -37.13 2.97 8.99
CA ASP A 365 -38.33 3.43 8.28
C ASP A 365 -38.05 3.62 6.79
N ILE A 366 -36.93 4.24 6.42
CA ILE A 366 -36.51 4.41 5.02
C ILE A 366 -36.13 3.07 4.40
N LYS A 367 -35.43 2.20 5.13
CA LYS A 367 -35.10 0.84 4.67
C LYS A 367 -36.35 0.03 4.35
N SER A 368 -37.34 0.09 5.24
CA SER A 368 -38.59 -0.63 5.07
C SER A 368 -39.41 -0.08 3.91
N ALA A 369 -39.46 1.25 3.75
CA ALA A 369 -40.10 1.89 2.60
C ALA A 369 -39.43 1.47 1.28
N LEU A 370 -38.10 1.60 1.19
CA LEU A 370 -37.30 1.16 0.04
C LEU A 370 -37.57 -0.32 -0.31
N LYS A 371 -37.68 -1.18 0.70
CA LYS A 371 -37.97 -2.61 0.52
C LYS A 371 -39.34 -2.84 -0.09
N VAL A 372 -40.37 -2.18 0.44
CA VAL A 372 -41.75 -2.31 -0.06
C VAL A 372 -41.86 -1.77 -1.49
N ASP A 373 -41.31 -0.58 -1.74
CA ASP A 373 -41.36 0.06 -3.05
C ASP A 373 -40.63 -0.79 -4.10
N LEU A 374 -39.48 -1.37 -3.74
CA LEU A 374 -38.74 -2.27 -4.61
C LEU A 374 -39.54 -3.55 -4.91
N ILE A 375 -40.21 -4.13 -3.92
CA ILE A 375 -41.06 -5.33 -4.09
C ILE A 375 -42.21 -5.04 -5.06
N ILE A 376 -42.87 -3.89 -4.93
CA ILE A 376 -43.96 -3.47 -5.83
C ILE A 376 -43.42 -3.29 -7.25
N LEU A 377 -42.29 -2.60 -7.39
CA LEU A 377 -41.65 -2.33 -8.67
C LEU A 377 -41.21 -3.63 -9.38
N LEU A 378 -40.66 -4.60 -8.65
CA LEU A 378 -40.33 -5.93 -9.21
C LEU A 378 -41.59 -6.67 -9.70
N ASP A 379 -42.71 -6.54 -8.99
CA ASP A 379 -44.00 -7.16 -9.36
C ASP A 379 -44.59 -6.53 -10.62
N GLU A 380 -44.61 -5.19 -10.71
CA GLU A 380 -45.09 -4.43 -11.87
C GLU A 380 -44.36 -4.80 -13.16
N PHE A 381 -43.05 -5.01 -13.07
CA PHE A 381 -42.21 -5.40 -14.19
C PHE A 381 -42.27 -6.92 -14.48
N GLY A 382 -42.99 -7.70 -13.67
CA GLY A 382 -43.13 -9.14 -13.80
C GLY A 382 -41.81 -9.89 -13.58
N TYR A 383 -40.94 -9.35 -12.73
CA TYR A 383 -39.72 -10.03 -12.30
C TYR A 383 -40.12 -11.21 -11.39
N PRO A 384 -39.58 -12.43 -11.59
CA PRO A 384 -40.03 -13.61 -10.85
C PRO A 384 -39.94 -13.43 -9.33
N PRO A 385 -40.86 -14.03 -8.56
CA PRO A 385 -40.85 -14.00 -7.10
C PRO A 385 -39.79 -14.98 -6.55
N VAL A 386 -38.53 -14.75 -6.89
CA VAL A 386 -37.36 -15.28 -6.16
C VAL A 386 -37.28 -14.63 -4.78
N GLU A 387 -36.29 -15.00 -3.95
CA GLU A 387 -36.07 -14.38 -2.63
C GLU A 387 -35.90 -12.85 -2.76
N ARG A 388 -37.02 -12.11 -2.75
CA ARG A 388 -37.08 -10.64 -2.91
C ARG A 388 -36.25 -9.94 -1.84
N ASP A 389 -36.04 -10.61 -0.71
CA ASP A 389 -35.14 -10.20 0.36
C ASP A 389 -33.67 -10.16 -0.06
N GLU A 390 -33.20 -11.10 -0.88
CA GLU A 390 -31.84 -11.11 -1.40
C GLU A 390 -31.66 -10.03 -2.48
N VAL A 391 -32.65 -9.86 -3.36
CA VAL A 391 -32.66 -8.78 -4.36
C VAL A 391 -32.57 -7.42 -3.68
N TYR A 392 -33.36 -7.22 -2.62
CA TYR A 392 -33.29 -6.03 -1.78
C TYR A 392 -31.92 -5.86 -1.13
N GLY A 393 -31.37 -6.93 -0.54
CA GLY A 393 -30.07 -6.90 0.13
C GLY A 393 -28.95 -6.42 -0.80
N GLU A 394 -28.83 -7.01 -1.99
CA GLU A 394 -27.78 -6.63 -2.96
C GLU A 394 -27.96 -5.21 -3.50
N ILE A 395 -29.21 -4.79 -3.80
CA ILE A 395 -29.51 -3.43 -4.28
C ILE A 395 -29.22 -2.41 -3.17
N PHE A 396 -29.59 -2.71 -1.93
CA PHE A 396 -29.34 -1.85 -0.77
C PHE A 396 -27.85 -1.70 -0.49
N GLU A 397 -27.09 -2.80 -0.48
CA GLU A 397 -25.64 -2.76 -0.31
C GLU A 397 -24.94 -1.97 -1.42
N GLN A 398 -25.43 -2.08 -2.66
CA GLN A 398 -24.92 -1.31 -3.78
C GLN A 398 -25.23 0.19 -3.63
N ALA A 399 -26.43 0.53 -3.19
CA ALA A 399 -26.83 1.91 -2.90
C ALA A 399 -25.99 2.55 -1.78
N GLU A 400 -25.72 1.81 -0.70
CA GLU A 400 -24.78 2.25 0.35
C GLU A 400 -23.37 2.47 -0.19
N ASN A 401 -22.89 1.56 -1.04
CA ASN A 401 -21.55 1.63 -1.61
C ASN A 401 -21.37 2.88 -2.49
N PHE A 402 -22.39 3.27 -3.26
CA PHE A 402 -22.36 4.53 -4.01
C PHE A 402 -22.24 5.74 -3.09
N LYS A 403 -23.11 5.85 -2.07
CA LYS A 403 -23.10 6.98 -1.14
C LYS A 403 -21.82 7.10 -0.32
N LYS A 404 -21.16 5.98 0.00
CA LYS A 404 -19.86 5.96 0.69
C LYS A 404 -18.69 6.43 -0.18
N ASN A 405 -18.84 6.39 -1.51
CA ASN A 405 -17.78 6.72 -2.47
C ASN A 405 -18.11 7.95 -3.35
N LEU A 406 -19.17 8.70 -3.00
CA LEU A 406 -19.65 9.90 -3.68
C LEU A 406 -18.93 11.16 -3.22
#